data_AF-A0A847D8R1-F1
#
_entry.id   AF-A0A847D8R1-F1
#
_cell.length_a   1.000
_cell.length_b   1.000
_cell.length_c   1.000
_cell.angle_alpha   90.00
_cell.angle_beta   90.00
_cell.angle_gamma   90.00
#
_symmetry.space_group_name_H-M   'P 1'
#
loop_
_entity.id
_entity.type
_entity.pdbx_description
1 polymer ?
#
loop_
_entity_poly.entity_id
_entity_poly.type
_entity_poly.pdbx_seq_one_letter_code
_entity_poly.pdbx_strand_id
1 'polypeptide(L)'
;MELKEKLQTLRIDALQQVESAEELQSLNQVRISYLGKKGPITEALRGMKDLSPEERPVIGTLANELRDDIEAAIQAKKDALEIKKMEAEIAAETIDVTLPGKKIAQGTTHVLTQINEEIEDLFLGMGYKIVDGPEVEEDSYNFEKMNLPKDHPARDMQD
;
A
#
# COMPACT_ATOMS: atom_id res chain seq x y z
N MET A 1 5.06 -32.11 45.41
CA MET A 1 4.40 -32.71 44.22
C MET A 1 3.13 -31.95 43.80
N GLU A 2 2.23 -31.56 44.71
CA GLU A 2 0.98 -30.84 44.33
C GLU A 2 1.17 -29.53 43.54
N LEU A 3 2.16 -28.70 43.90
CA LEU A 3 2.33 -27.40 43.23
C LEU A 3 2.80 -27.54 41.76
N LYS A 4 3.53 -28.61 41.45
CA LYS A 4 4.03 -28.88 40.10
C LYS A 4 2.89 -29.33 39.18
N GLU A 5 2.01 -30.22 39.66
CA GLU A 5 0.81 -30.62 38.91
C GLU A 5 -0.12 -29.44 38.70
N LYS A 6 -0.28 -28.58 39.71
CA LYS A 6 -1.11 -27.36 39.61
C LYS A 6 -0.58 -26.36 38.57
N LEU A 7 0.74 -26.23 38.43
CA LEU A 7 1.35 -25.40 37.37
C LEU A 7 1.16 -26.02 35.98
N GLN A 8 1.20 -27.35 35.87
CA GLN A 8 0.94 -28.05 34.61
C GLN A 8 -0.52 -27.96 34.16
N THR A 9 -1.48 -28.07 35.07
CA THR A 9 -2.90 -27.86 34.72
C THR A 9 -3.16 -26.41 34.30
N LEU A 10 -2.60 -25.44 35.01
CA LEU A 10 -2.66 -24.02 34.63
C LEU A 10 -2.08 -23.75 33.24
N ARG A 11 -1.03 -24.48 32.84
CA ARG A 11 -0.46 -24.40 31.49
C ARG A 11 -1.46 -24.80 30.43
N ILE A 12 -2.09 -25.97 30.62
CA ILE A 12 -3.04 -26.53 29.65
C ILE A 12 -4.26 -25.60 29.53
N ASP A 13 -4.82 -25.18 30.67
CA ASP A 13 -5.99 -24.30 30.69
C ASP A 13 -5.68 -22.94 30.05
N ALA A 14 -4.52 -22.34 30.35
CA ALA A 14 -4.12 -21.06 29.76
C ALA A 14 -3.93 -21.18 28.24
N LEU A 15 -3.23 -22.21 27.76
CA LEU A 15 -3.01 -22.42 26.32
C LEU A 15 -4.34 -22.68 25.58
N GLN A 16 -5.25 -23.45 26.17
CA GLN A 16 -6.57 -23.70 25.61
C GLN A 16 -7.42 -22.42 25.53
N GLN A 17 -7.37 -21.58 26.58
CA GLN A 17 -8.06 -20.29 26.59
C GLN A 17 -7.50 -19.33 25.54
N VAL A 18 -6.17 -19.28 25.36
CA VAL A 18 -5.52 -18.52 24.29
C VAL A 18 -5.96 -19.02 22.92
N GLU A 19 -6.04 -20.33 22.71
CA GLU A 19 -6.46 -20.90 21.43
C GLU A 19 -7.93 -20.58 21.11
N SER A 20 -8.80 -20.63 22.12
CA SER A 20 -10.23 -20.30 22.01
C SER A 20 -10.54 -18.81 21.85
N ALA A 21 -9.58 -17.92 22.07
CA ALA A 21 -9.78 -16.49 21.93
C ALA A 21 -9.96 -16.10 20.45
N GLU A 22 -11.16 -15.64 20.09
CA GLU A 22 -11.50 -15.23 18.72
C GLU A 22 -11.27 -13.73 18.46
N GLU A 23 -11.15 -12.94 19.52
CA GLU A 23 -11.00 -11.48 19.44
C GLU A 23 -9.84 -10.97 20.28
N LEU A 24 -9.20 -9.87 19.85
CA LEU A 24 -8.10 -9.23 20.59
C LEU A 24 -8.49 -8.85 22.03
N GLN A 25 -9.75 -8.47 22.25
CA GLN A 25 -10.26 -8.14 23.58
C GLN A 25 -10.34 -9.38 24.48
N SER A 26 -10.83 -10.51 23.94
CA SER A 26 -10.86 -11.79 24.65
C SER A 26 -9.44 -12.30 24.99
N LEU A 27 -8.50 -12.16 24.05
CA LEU A 27 -7.11 -12.54 24.26
C LEU A 27 -6.42 -11.69 25.34
N ASN A 28 -6.70 -10.38 25.38
CA ASN A 28 -6.19 -9.52 26.44
C ASN A 28 -6.81 -9.84 27.81
N GLN A 29 -8.07 -10.29 27.85
CA GLN A 29 -8.70 -10.76 29.08
C GLN A 29 -7.99 -12.02 29.61
N VAL A 30 -7.63 -12.97 28.73
CA VAL A 30 -6.82 -14.15 29.08
C VAL A 30 -5.43 -13.74 29.59
N ARG A 31 -4.79 -12.75 28.95
CA ARG A 31 -3.52 -12.20 29.43
C ARG A 31 -3.63 -11.65 30.85
N ILE A 32 -4.67 -10.87 31.13
CA ILE A 32 -4.88 -10.26 32.45
C ILE A 32 -5.21 -11.32 33.52
N SER A 33 -6.03 -12.33 33.19
CA SER A 33 -6.42 -13.36 34.15
C SER A 33 -5.26 -14.27 34.56
N TYR A 34 -4.38 -14.64 33.63
CA TYR A 34 -3.28 -15.58 33.92
C TYR A 34 -1.96 -14.89 34.29
N LEU A 35 -1.57 -13.82 33.58
CA LEU A 35 -0.28 -13.12 33.77
C LEU A 35 -0.40 -11.83 34.60
N GLY A 36 -1.60 -11.45 35.04
CA GLY A 36 -1.82 -10.25 35.84
C GLY A 36 -1.21 -10.31 37.25
N LYS A 37 -1.24 -9.17 37.95
CA LYS A 37 -0.70 -9.03 39.33
C LYS A 37 -1.40 -9.93 40.38
N LYS A 38 -2.61 -10.40 40.08
CA LYS A 38 -3.41 -11.36 40.86
C LYS A 38 -3.63 -12.67 40.10
N GLY A 39 -2.85 -12.91 39.05
CA GLY A 39 -2.99 -14.13 38.26
C GLY A 39 -2.45 -15.35 39.03
N PRO A 40 -2.96 -16.56 38.73
CA PRO A 40 -2.58 -17.78 39.42
C PRO A 40 -1.06 -18.07 39.31
N ILE A 41 -0.40 -17.62 38.24
CA ILE A 41 1.06 -17.74 38.06
C ILE A 41 1.80 -16.80 39.02
N THR A 42 1.38 -15.54 39.10
CA THR A 42 1.95 -14.55 40.03
C THR A 42 1.70 -14.92 41.50
N GLU A 43 0.54 -15.50 41.80
CA GLU A 43 0.22 -16.03 43.14
C GLU A 43 1.06 -17.26 43.49
N ALA A 44 1.23 -18.21 42.56
CA ALA A 44 2.12 -19.35 42.75
C ALA A 44 3.58 -18.92 43.00
N LEU A 45 4.05 -17.88 42.29
CA LEU A 45 5.38 -17.30 42.50
C LEU A 45 5.52 -16.62 43.87
N ARG A 46 4.46 -15.99 44.40
CA ARG A 46 4.47 -15.40 45.75
C ARG A 46 4.47 -16.45 46.86
N GLY A 47 3.77 -17.56 46.64
CA GLY A 47 3.73 -18.71 47.56
C GLY A 47 5.06 -19.44 47.72
N MET A 48 6.07 -19.14 46.90
CA MET A 48 7.42 -19.73 47.02
C MET A 48 8.15 -19.37 48.32
N LYS A 49 7.66 -18.36 49.07
CA LYS A 49 8.20 -17.99 50.39
C LYS A 49 8.08 -19.13 51.41
N ASP A 50 7.11 -20.02 51.25
CA ASP A 50 6.83 -21.10 52.19
C ASP A 50 7.50 -22.44 51.81
N LEU A 51 8.25 -22.47 50.69
CA LEU A 51 8.95 -23.66 50.20
C LEU A 51 10.33 -23.85 50.83
N SER A 52 10.75 -25.11 50.89
CA SER A 52 12.10 -25.51 51.31
C SER A 52 13.18 -24.94 50.37
N PRO A 53 14.41 -24.67 50.86
CA PRO A 53 15.50 -24.10 50.05
C PRO A 53 15.85 -24.92 48.80
N GLU A 54 15.63 -26.24 48.86
CA GLU A 54 15.95 -27.19 47.78
C GLU A 54 14.87 -27.22 46.68
N GLU A 55 13.60 -26.94 47.02
CA GLU A 55 12.48 -26.95 46.05
C GLU A 55 12.26 -25.60 45.37
N ARG A 56 12.68 -24.49 46.00
CA ARG A 56 12.55 -23.12 45.45
C ARG A 56 13.15 -22.94 44.05
N PRO A 57 14.35 -23.44 43.72
CA PRO A 57 14.95 -23.26 42.39
C PRO A 57 14.14 -23.96 41.30
N VAL A 58 13.72 -25.20 41.56
CA VAL A 58 13.00 -26.06 40.59
C VAL A 58 11.62 -25.50 40.27
N ILE A 59 10.90 -25.01 41.28
CA ILE A 59 9.58 -24.41 41.09
C ILE A 59 9.67 -23.03 40.46
N GLY A 60 10.69 -22.24 40.80
CA GLY A 60 10.95 -20.93 40.20
C GLY A 60 11.25 -21.01 38.71
N THR A 61 12.10 -21.94 38.28
CA THR A 61 12.37 -22.16 36.85
C THR A 61 11.11 -22.58 36.10
N LEU A 62 10.35 -23.53 36.65
CA LEU A 62 9.16 -24.07 36.00
C LEU A 62 8.04 -23.02 35.88
N ALA A 63 7.91 -22.13 36.86
CA ALA A 63 6.95 -21.02 36.81
C ALA A 63 7.37 -19.91 35.82
N ASN A 64 8.67 -19.63 35.67
CA ASN A 64 9.15 -18.69 34.66
C ASN A 64 8.99 -19.25 33.24
N GLU A 65 9.34 -20.53 33.01
CA GLU A 65 9.11 -21.23 31.74
C GLU A 65 7.62 -21.18 31.36
N LEU A 66 6.74 -21.50 32.31
CA LEU A 66 5.29 -21.42 32.10
C LEU A 66 4.83 -20.02 31.69
N ARG A 67 5.37 -18.99 32.36
CA ARG A 67 5.03 -17.60 32.08
C ARG A 67 5.45 -17.23 30.65
N ASP A 68 6.66 -17.59 30.26
CA ASP A 68 7.22 -17.26 28.96
C ASP A 68 6.51 -18.06 27.84
N ASP A 69 6.13 -19.32 28.08
CA ASP A 69 5.34 -20.14 27.15
C ASP A 69 3.96 -19.53 26.87
N ILE A 70 3.27 -19.06 27.92
CA ILE A 70 1.95 -18.41 27.78
C ILE A 70 2.09 -17.05 27.09
N GLU A 71 3.12 -16.28 27.42
CA GLU A 71 3.39 -14.98 26.79
C GLU A 71 3.68 -15.15 25.28
N ALA A 72 4.47 -16.16 24.91
CA ALA A 72 4.73 -16.51 23.52
C ALA A 72 3.46 -16.96 22.79
N ALA A 73 2.63 -17.81 23.39
CA ALA A 73 1.37 -18.26 22.80
C ALA A 73 0.38 -17.09 22.59
N ILE A 74 0.27 -16.18 23.58
CA ILE A 74 -0.56 -14.98 23.46
C ILE A 74 -0.06 -14.11 22.32
N GLN A 75 1.25 -13.88 22.22
CA GLN A 75 1.82 -13.04 21.17
C GLN A 75 1.55 -13.65 19.78
N ALA A 76 1.81 -14.95 19.60
CA ALA A 76 1.54 -15.63 18.34
C ALA A 76 0.04 -15.58 17.95
N LYS A 77 -0.87 -15.78 18.90
CA LYS A 77 -2.32 -15.67 18.65
C LYS A 77 -2.73 -14.24 18.32
N LYS A 78 -2.13 -13.25 19.00
CA LYS A 78 -2.38 -11.83 18.74
C LYS A 78 -2.02 -11.48 17.30
N ASP A 79 -0.82 -11.86 16.87
CA ASP A 79 -0.34 -11.58 15.51
C ASP A 79 -1.25 -12.25 14.46
N ALA A 80 -1.68 -13.49 14.70
CA ALA A 80 -2.62 -14.19 13.83
C ALA A 80 -4.00 -13.50 13.74
N LEU A 81 -4.53 -13.00 14.86
CA LEU A 81 -5.81 -12.27 14.88
C LEU A 81 -5.69 -10.89 14.21
N GLU A 82 -4.56 -10.20 14.35
CA GLU A 82 -4.31 -8.92 13.67
C GLU A 82 -4.23 -9.12 12.15
N ILE A 83 -3.53 -10.15 11.67
CA ILE A 83 -3.48 -10.50 10.25
C ILE A 83 -4.89 -10.82 9.73
N LYS A 84 -5.64 -11.68 10.42
CA LYS A 84 -7.00 -12.04 10.02
C LYS A 84 -7.93 -10.83 9.93
N LYS A 85 -7.81 -9.89 10.87
CA LYS A 85 -8.59 -8.65 10.87
C LYS A 85 -8.21 -7.77 9.68
N MET A 86 -6.90 -7.60 9.42
CA MET A 86 -6.39 -6.82 8.30
C MET A 86 -6.86 -7.41 6.95
N GLU A 87 -6.79 -8.73 6.77
CA GLU A 87 -7.26 -9.41 5.56
C GLU A 87 -8.77 -9.21 5.34
N ALA A 88 -9.57 -9.25 6.41
CA ALA A 88 -11.00 -8.99 6.33
C ALA A 88 -11.31 -7.53 5.91
N GLU A 89 -10.56 -6.56 6.44
CA GLU A 89 -10.66 -5.15 6.06
C GLU A 89 -10.29 -4.96 4.57
N ILE A 90 -9.18 -5.55 4.12
CA ILE A 90 -8.75 -5.50 2.71
C ILE A 90 -9.82 -6.11 1.79
N ALA A 91 -10.37 -7.27 2.15
CA ALA A 91 -11.41 -7.92 1.35
C ALA A 91 -12.69 -7.08 1.27
N ALA A 92 -13.07 -6.39 2.35
CA ALA A 92 -14.22 -5.51 2.38
C ALA A 92 -14.02 -4.22 1.55
N GLU A 93 -12.78 -3.73 1.49
CA GLU A 93 -12.40 -2.52 0.73
C GLU A 93 -11.92 -2.80 -0.70
N THR A 94 -12.00 -4.05 -1.15
CA THR A 94 -11.57 -4.42 -2.50
C THR A 94 -12.49 -3.78 -3.55
N ILE A 95 -11.90 -3.03 -4.47
CA ILE A 95 -12.58 -2.37 -5.59
C ILE A 95 -12.19 -2.99 -6.93
N ASP A 96 -13.07 -2.87 -7.92
CA ASP A 96 -12.74 -3.21 -9.30
C ASP A 96 -11.87 -2.11 -9.93
N VAL A 97 -10.57 -2.40 -10.02
CA VAL A 97 -9.56 -1.49 -10.60
C VAL A 97 -9.68 -1.34 -12.12
N THR A 98 -10.52 -2.13 -12.80
CA THR A 98 -10.73 -2.05 -14.25
C THR A 98 -11.87 -1.11 -14.63
N LEU A 99 -12.65 -0.63 -13.66
CA LEU A 99 -13.73 0.31 -13.91
C LEU A 99 -13.19 1.62 -14.49
N PRO A 100 -13.90 2.21 -15.48
CA PRO A 100 -13.51 3.49 -16.04
C PRO A 100 -13.57 4.57 -14.96
N GLY A 101 -12.41 5.15 -14.64
CA GLY A 101 -12.30 6.29 -13.75
C GLY A 101 -12.90 7.57 -14.34
N LYS A 102 -12.89 8.63 -13.54
CA LYS A 102 -13.33 9.96 -13.99
C LYS A 102 -12.38 10.50 -15.06
N LYS A 103 -12.84 10.55 -16.31
CA LYS A 103 -12.07 11.08 -17.43
C LYS A 103 -11.96 12.60 -17.34
N ILE A 104 -10.75 13.12 -17.59
CA ILE A 104 -10.52 14.53 -17.88
C ILE A 104 -10.59 14.68 -19.41
N ALA A 105 -11.29 15.69 -19.90
CA ALA A 105 -11.36 15.96 -21.32
C ALA A 105 -9.96 16.32 -21.84
N GLN A 106 -9.47 15.57 -22.82
CA GLN A 106 -8.25 15.89 -23.56
C GLN A 106 -8.67 16.57 -24.87
N GLY A 107 -7.98 17.65 -25.21
CA GLY A 107 -8.10 18.27 -26.54
C GLY A 107 -7.33 17.47 -27.59
N THR A 108 -7.61 17.78 -28.85
CA THR A 108 -6.90 17.20 -30.00
C THR A 108 -6.38 18.32 -30.88
N THR A 109 -5.20 18.14 -31.46
CA THR A 109 -4.63 19.08 -32.44
C THR A 109 -5.53 19.16 -33.68
N HIS A 110 -5.64 20.35 -34.29
CA HIS A 110 -6.42 20.51 -35.52
C HIS A 110 -5.80 19.69 -36.67
N VAL A 111 -6.65 19.14 -37.55
CA VAL A 111 -6.19 18.24 -38.63
C VAL A 111 -5.20 18.93 -39.58
N LEU A 112 -5.42 20.21 -39.92
CA LEU A 112 -4.49 20.95 -40.77
C LEU A 112 -3.11 21.12 -40.11
N THR A 113 -3.07 21.34 -38.80
CA THR A 113 -1.80 21.43 -38.05
C THR A 113 -1.06 20.10 -38.10
N GLN A 114 -1.76 18.98 -37.88
CA GLN A 114 -1.15 17.65 -37.96
C GLN A 114 -0.54 17.36 -39.33
N ILE A 115 -1.24 17.72 -40.41
CA ILE A 115 -0.76 17.54 -41.79
C ILE A 115 0.44 18.45 -42.06
N ASN A 116 0.38 19.71 -41.62
CA ASN A 116 1.50 20.64 -41.78
C ASN A 116 2.76 20.13 -41.04
N GLU A 117 2.62 19.71 -39.78
CA GLU A 117 3.70 19.14 -38.97
C GLU A 117 4.30 17.89 -39.63
N GLU A 118 3.46 16.99 -40.18
CA GLU A 118 3.93 15.79 -40.87
C GLU A 118 4.76 16.11 -42.13
N ILE A 119 4.32 17.09 -42.92
CA ILE A 119 5.05 17.55 -44.10
C ILE A 119 6.36 18.23 -43.68
N GLU A 120 6.30 19.10 -42.67
CA GLU A 120 7.46 19.80 -42.13
C GLU A 120 8.55 18.83 -41.67
N ASP A 121 8.18 17.80 -40.89
CA ASP A 121 9.09 16.78 -40.38
C ASP A 121 9.85 16.04 -41.49
N LEU A 122 9.16 15.72 -42.58
CA LEU A 122 9.77 15.07 -43.74
C LEU A 122 10.90 15.92 -44.34
N PHE A 123 10.66 17.22 -44.53
CA PHE A 123 11.62 18.13 -45.14
C PHE A 123 12.74 18.54 -44.18
N LEU A 124 12.44 18.67 -42.88
CA LEU A 124 13.46 18.84 -41.85
C LEU A 124 14.47 17.68 -41.87
N GLY A 125 14.00 16.45 -42.03
CA GLY A 125 14.85 15.26 -42.19
C GLY A 125 15.78 15.31 -43.40
N MET A 126 15.43 16.09 -44.43
CA MET A 126 16.22 16.32 -45.63
C MET A 126 17.19 17.51 -45.51
N GLY A 127 17.20 18.21 -44.36
CA GLY A 127 18.06 19.37 -44.10
C GLY A 127 17.47 20.71 -44.56
N TYR A 128 16.18 20.76 -44.90
CA TYR A 128 15.47 22.02 -45.12
C TYR A 128 15.19 22.73 -43.80
N LYS A 129 14.85 24.01 -43.88
CA LYS A 129 14.50 24.84 -42.71
C LYS A 129 13.12 25.44 -42.91
N ILE A 130 12.30 25.41 -41.86
CA ILE A 130 11.00 26.06 -41.81
C ILE A 130 11.19 27.57 -41.66
N VAL A 131 10.49 28.34 -42.49
CA VAL A 131 10.50 29.80 -42.48
C VAL A 131 9.07 30.29 -42.69
N ASP A 132 8.58 31.09 -41.74
CA ASP A 132 7.29 31.77 -41.85
C ASP A 132 7.45 33.19 -42.40
N GLY A 133 6.37 33.70 -43.02
CA GLY A 133 6.28 35.03 -43.57
C GLY A 133 4.97 35.74 -43.19
N PRO A 134 4.83 37.03 -43.51
CA PRO A 134 3.57 37.74 -43.29
C PRO A 134 2.47 37.22 -44.22
N GLU A 135 1.22 37.17 -43.72
CA GLU A 135 0.06 36.79 -44.55
C GLU A 135 -0.35 37.90 -45.53
N VAL A 136 -0.11 39.16 -45.16
CA VAL A 136 -0.32 40.32 -46.03
C VAL A 136 1.01 40.70 -46.66
N GLU A 137 1.12 40.55 -47.97
CA GLU A 137 2.36 40.74 -48.73
C GLU A 137 2.30 41.93 -49.71
N GLU A 138 3.48 42.41 -50.11
CA GLU A 138 3.59 43.45 -51.13
C GLU A 138 3.54 42.86 -52.55
N ASP A 139 2.98 43.60 -53.53
CA ASP A 139 2.92 43.21 -54.95
C ASP A 139 4.29 42.79 -55.51
N SER A 140 5.35 43.43 -55.00
CA SER A 140 6.72 43.17 -55.42
C SER A 140 7.21 41.76 -55.04
N TYR A 141 6.83 41.24 -53.87
CA TYR A 141 7.24 39.92 -53.38
C TYR A 141 6.32 38.82 -53.91
N ASN A 142 5.01 39.07 -53.97
CA ASN A 142 4.04 38.05 -54.40
C ASN A 142 4.07 37.81 -55.92
N PHE A 143 4.37 38.85 -56.72
CA PHE A 143 4.27 38.77 -58.18
C PHE A 143 5.54 39.20 -58.93
N GLU A 144 6.00 40.45 -58.77
CA GLU A 144 7.05 40.99 -59.65
C GLU A 144 8.36 40.19 -59.58
N LYS A 145 8.81 39.82 -58.37
CA LYS A 145 10.02 39.00 -58.15
C LYS A 145 9.88 37.54 -58.60
N MET A 146 8.65 37.07 -58.79
CA MET A 146 8.33 35.74 -59.32
C MET A 146 8.13 35.73 -60.85
N ASN A 147 8.59 36.80 -61.52
CA ASN A 147 8.50 36.97 -62.98
C ASN A 147 7.06 37.12 -63.51
N LEU A 148 6.16 37.69 -62.70
CA LEU A 148 4.79 38.01 -63.08
C LEU A 148 4.63 39.54 -63.16
N PRO A 149 4.80 40.18 -64.34
CA PRO A 149 4.57 41.62 -64.50
C PRO A 149 3.08 42.00 -64.35
N LYS A 150 2.78 43.29 -64.20
CA LYS A 150 1.43 43.80 -63.89
C LYS A 150 0.35 43.37 -64.89
N ASP A 151 0.71 43.24 -66.16
CA ASP A 151 -0.22 42.85 -67.22
C ASP A 151 -0.27 41.33 -67.47
N HIS A 152 0.32 40.52 -66.57
CA HIS A 152 0.38 39.07 -66.75
C HIS A 152 -0.98 38.42 -66.41
N PRO A 153 -1.61 37.67 -67.33
CA PRO A 153 -2.95 37.08 -67.11
C PRO A 153 -3.05 36.20 -65.85
N ALA A 154 -1.95 35.56 -65.44
CA ALA A 154 -1.94 34.75 -64.23
C ALA A 154 -2.12 35.54 -62.93
N ARG A 155 -1.97 36.88 -62.92
CA ARG A 155 -2.32 37.71 -61.76
C ARG A 155 -3.83 37.73 -61.52
N ASP A 156 -4.61 37.81 -62.59
CA ASP A 156 -6.07 37.86 -62.54
C ASP A 156 -6.70 36.48 -62.28
N MET A 157 -5.95 35.38 -62.47
CA MET A 157 -6.41 34.01 -62.24
C MET A 157 -6.19 33.50 -60.80
N GLN A 158 -5.52 34.28 -59.96
CA GLN A 158 -5.14 33.89 -58.59
C GLN A 158 -6.08 34.45 -57.50
N ASP A 159 -7.27 34.90 -57.89
CA ASP A 159 -8.35 35.36 -57.00
C ASP A 159 -9.06 34.18 -56.29
#